data_AF-A0A8J3T3G0-F1
#
_entry.id   AF-A0A8J3T3G0-F1
#
_cell.length_a   1.000
_cell.length_b   1.000
_cell.length_c   1.000
_cell.angle_alpha   90.00
_cell.angle_beta   90.00
_cell.angle_gamma   90.00
#
_symmetry.space_group_name_H-M   'P 1'
#
loop_
_entity.id
_entity.type
_entity.pdbx_description
1 polymer ?
#
loop_
_entity_poly.entity_id
_entity_poly.type
_entity_poly.pdbx_seq_one_letter_code
_entity_poly.pdbx_strand_id
1 'polypeptide(L)'
;MASRLISAVAVLAFAASACAADPADPAPPGPARASGAAPGATAAPDPLERLRRPWATAPLRPGEPCPVTTESRSPDPAFGPVRGMGPVGPVGLDPGGVLRYSVPESGQGWGDWDWGWQKVMWAVDPAVTTPVLVRGRRLDGPGEVGFDDPVARELVLDPERDAAPGGWRDHPSATRVRAPGCYAYQADTDQGSFTVVFRAVGPVMTPAPGRAREGQE
;
A
#
# COMPACT_ATOMS: atom_id res chain seq x y z
N MET A 1 38.91 -12.35 -33.08
CA MET A 1 38.77 -13.67 -32.44
C MET A 1 37.29 -13.99 -32.36
N ALA A 2 36.84 -14.93 -33.19
CA ALA A 2 35.49 -15.47 -33.16
C ALA A 2 35.42 -16.58 -32.10
N SER A 3 34.33 -16.64 -31.34
CA SER A 3 33.89 -17.89 -30.73
C SER A 3 32.37 -17.90 -30.62
N ARG A 4 31.75 -18.71 -31.49
CA ARG A 4 30.37 -19.19 -31.37
C ARG A 4 30.37 -20.32 -30.32
N LEU A 5 29.20 -20.64 -29.75
CA LEU A 5 28.67 -22.01 -29.52
C LEU A 5 27.40 -21.90 -28.63
N ILE A 6 26.21 -21.98 -29.22
CA ILE A 6 25.29 -23.14 -29.35
C ILE A 6 24.26 -23.23 -28.21
N SER A 7 23.01 -22.97 -28.59
CA SER A 7 21.78 -23.27 -27.87
C SER A 7 21.55 -24.77 -27.74
N ALA A 8 21.04 -25.21 -26.58
CA ALA A 8 20.42 -26.52 -26.44
C ALA A 8 18.99 -26.34 -25.91
N VAL A 9 18.02 -26.54 -26.80
CA VAL A 9 16.59 -26.68 -26.49
C VAL A 9 16.36 -28.16 -26.17
N ALA A 10 15.94 -28.46 -24.94
CA ALA A 10 15.52 -29.81 -24.58
C ALA A 10 14.00 -29.93 -24.74
N VAL A 11 13.57 -30.58 -25.83
CA VAL A 11 12.20 -31.04 -26.02
C VAL A 11 12.06 -32.39 -25.31
N LEU A 12 11.23 -32.45 -24.27
CA LEU A 12 10.83 -33.71 -23.64
C LEU A 12 9.37 -34.00 -24.03
N ALA A 13 9.23 -34.91 -24.99
CA ALA A 13 7.98 -35.57 -25.33
C ALA A 13 7.76 -36.71 -24.32
N PHE A 14 6.60 -36.75 -23.66
CA PHE A 14 6.13 -37.93 -22.94
C PHE A 14 4.79 -38.39 -23.49
N ALA A 15 4.74 -39.71 -23.72
CA ALA A 15 3.76 -40.43 -24.50
C ALA A 15 2.39 -40.56 -23.81
N ALA A 16 1.34 -40.55 -24.64
CA ALA A 16 0.00 -40.94 -24.26
C ALA A 16 -0.06 -42.46 -24.03
N SER A 17 -0.53 -42.88 -22.85
CA SER A 17 -0.97 -44.24 -22.60
C SER A 17 -2.47 -44.20 -22.33
N ALA A 18 -3.25 -44.76 -23.25
CA ALA A 18 -4.69 -44.92 -23.14
C ALA A 18 -4.99 -46.28 -22.48
N CYS A 19 -5.69 -46.26 -21.34
CA CYS A 19 -6.40 -47.42 -20.84
C CYS A 19 -7.90 -47.17 -21.03
N ALA A 20 -8.53 -47.96 -21.90
CA ALA A 20 -9.97 -48.04 -22.01
C ALA A 20 -10.52 -48.82 -20.80
N ALA A 21 -11.54 -48.27 -20.15
CA ALA A 21 -12.37 -48.98 -19.19
C ALA A 21 -13.84 -48.68 -19.51
N ASP A 22 -14.64 -49.75 -19.57
CA ASP A 22 -16.05 -49.77 -19.95
C ASP A 22 -16.95 -48.90 -19.04
N PRO A 23 -18.08 -48.38 -19.55
CA PRO A 23 -19.05 -47.65 -18.76
C PRO A 23 -19.87 -48.61 -17.88
N ALA A 24 -19.70 -48.51 -16.56
CA ALA A 24 -20.62 -49.08 -15.59
C ALA A 24 -21.77 -48.09 -15.32
N ASP A 25 -23.00 -48.59 -15.34
CA ASP A 25 -24.22 -47.83 -15.07
C ASP A 25 -24.20 -47.12 -13.70
N PRO A 26 -24.72 -45.88 -13.59
CA PRO A 26 -24.82 -45.20 -12.30
C PRO A 26 -25.98 -45.76 -11.46
N ALA A 27 -25.65 -46.16 -10.23
CA ALA A 27 -26.61 -46.46 -9.17
C ALA A 27 -27.46 -45.22 -8.80
N PRO A 28 -28.70 -45.40 -8.31
CA PRO A 28 -29.58 -44.28 -7.96
C PRO A 28 -29.03 -43.47 -6.77
N PRO A 29 -29.28 -42.15 -6.72
CA PRO A 29 -28.79 -41.30 -5.65
C PRO A 29 -29.48 -41.63 -4.32
N GLY A 30 -28.68 -41.99 -3.32
CA GLY A 30 -29.11 -42.02 -1.93
C GLY A 30 -29.40 -40.60 -1.41
N PRO A 31 -30.25 -40.43 -0.38
CA PRO A 31 -30.63 -39.13 0.13
C PRO A 31 -29.40 -38.35 0.62
N ALA A 32 -29.23 -37.14 0.09
CA ALA A 32 -28.19 -36.22 0.50
C ALA A 32 -28.29 -35.95 2.01
N ARG A 33 -27.25 -36.33 2.77
CA ARG A 33 -27.07 -35.84 4.13
C ARG A 33 -26.84 -34.33 4.04
N ALA A 34 -27.80 -33.56 4.53
CA ALA A 34 -27.60 -32.15 4.79
C ALA A 34 -26.44 -32.00 5.77
N SER A 35 -25.30 -31.52 5.28
CA SER A 35 -24.18 -31.11 6.12
C SER A 35 -24.64 -29.85 6.84
N GLY A 36 -25.02 -29.99 8.11
CA GLY A 36 -25.39 -28.86 8.95
C GLY A 36 -24.22 -27.90 9.03
N ALA A 37 -24.40 -26.68 8.54
CA ALA A 37 -23.46 -25.59 8.77
C ALA A 37 -23.33 -25.38 10.28
N ALA A 38 -22.12 -25.60 10.82
CA ALA A 38 -21.81 -25.26 12.18
C ALA A 38 -22.01 -23.73 12.37
N PRO A 39 -22.69 -23.29 13.44
CA PRO A 39 -22.86 -21.87 13.69
C PRO A 39 -21.51 -21.23 14.03
N GLY A 40 -21.12 -20.26 13.19
CA GLY A 40 -20.27 -19.12 13.54
C GLY A 40 -18.93 -19.42 14.19
N ALA A 41 -17.92 -19.77 13.39
CA ALA A 41 -16.56 -19.43 13.77
C ALA A 41 -16.46 -17.89 13.75
N THR A 42 -16.49 -17.25 14.92
CA THR A 42 -16.19 -15.83 15.04
C THR A 42 -14.79 -15.62 14.48
N ALA A 43 -14.68 -14.89 13.36
CA ALA A 43 -13.39 -14.54 12.80
C ALA A 43 -12.54 -13.87 13.88
N ALA A 44 -11.29 -14.29 14.04
CA ALA A 44 -10.37 -13.62 14.95
C ALA A 44 -10.31 -12.13 14.58
N PRO A 45 -10.27 -11.20 15.56
CA PRO A 45 -10.20 -9.77 15.27
C PRO A 45 -9.00 -9.46 14.40
N ASP A 46 -9.19 -8.71 13.32
CA ASP A 46 -8.10 -8.24 12.45
C ASP A 46 -7.02 -7.56 13.32
N PRO A 47 -5.79 -8.09 13.34
CA PRO A 47 -4.70 -7.52 14.11
C PRO A 47 -4.47 -6.02 13.83
N LEU A 48 -4.80 -5.54 12.62
CA LEU A 48 -4.64 -4.14 12.24
C LEU A 48 -5.71 -3.23 12.83
N GLU A 49 -6.90 -3.74 13.17
CA GLU A 49 -7.95 -2.95 13.85
C GLU A 49 -7.44 -2.39 15.18
N ARG A 50 -6.59 -3.15 15.89
CA ARG A 50 -6.01 -2.70 17.16
C ARG A 50 -5.02 -1.54 16.99
N LEU A 51 -4.47 -1.36 15.78
CA LEU A 51 -3.58 -0.25 15.46
C LEU A 51 -4.36 1.01 15.04
N ARG A 52 -5.60 0.89 14.53
CA ARG A 52 -6.38 2.05 14.09
C ARG A 52 -6.69 2.97 15.26
N ARG A 53 -6.07 4.15 15.26
CA ARG A 53 -6.29 5.20 16.29
C ARG A 53 -7.13 6.34 15.73
N PRO A 54 -7.77 7.18 16.58
CA PRO A 54 -8.34 8.44 16.13
C PRO A 54 -7.29 9.30 15.42
N TRP A 55 -7.73 10.16 14.51
CA TRP A 55 -6.83 11.10 13.84
C TRP A 55 -6.29 12.11 14.84
N ALA A 56 -4.96 12.20 14.96
CA ALA A 56 -4.30 13.14 15.85
C ALA A 56 -4.35 14.59 15.32
N THR A 57 -4.41 14.76 14.00
CA THR A 57 -4.58 16.08 13.37
C THR A 57 -6.06 16.46 13.36
N ALA A 58 -6.38 17.75 13.36
CA ALA A 58 -7.71 18.24 12.99
C ALA A 58 -7.75 18.62 11.50
N PRO A 59 -8.93 18.62 10.84
CA PRO A 59 -9.11 19.33 9.59
C PRO A 59 -8.80 20.82 9.73
N LEU A 60 -8.32 21.45 8.67
CA LEU A 60 -8.01 22.88 8.65
C LEU A 60 -9.27 23.71 8.49
N ARG A 61 -9.26 24.91 9.09
CA ARG A 61 -10.29 25.90 8.83
C ARG A 61 -10.09 26.51 7.43
N PRO A 62 -11.17 27.03 6.80
CA PRO A 62 -11.03 27.76 5.54
C PRO A 62 -10.00 28.89 5.66
N GLY A 63 -9.04 28.92 4.73
CA GLY A 63 -7.97 29.92 4.68
C GLY A 63 -6.78 29.68 5.62
N GLU A 64 -6.83 28.65 6.47
CA GLU A 64 -5.70 28.29 7.33
C GLU A 64 -4.53 27.77 6.48
N PRO A 65 -3.28 28.24 6.73
CA PRO A 65 -2.13 27.74 5.99
C PRO A 65 -1.87 26.27 6.34
N CYS A 66 -1.41 25.49 5.37
CA CYS A 66 -1.02 24.10 5.60
C CYS A 66 0.18 24.03 6.57
N PRO A 67 0.04 23.42 7.76
CA PRO A 67 1.09 23.37 8.77
C PRO A 67 2.07 22.23 8.44
N VAL A 68 2.82 22.41 7.35
CA VAL A 68 3.73 21.38 6.83
C VAL A 68 4.82 21.03 7.85
N THR A 69 5.02 19.74 8.08
CA THR A 69 6.15 19.22 8.86
C THR A 69 7.44 19.47 8.08
N THR A 70 8.40 20.16 8.68
CA THR A 70 9.70 20.49 8.04
C THR A 70 10.89 19.94 8.83
N GLU A 71 10.65 19.40 10.01
CA GLU A 71 11.63 18.65 10.79
C GLU A 71 11.97 17.35 10.08
N SER A 72 13.25 17.01 10.02
CA SER A 72 13.71 15.74 9.45
C SER A 72 14.94 15.23 10.18
N ARG A 73 15.19 13.94 10.05
CA ARG A 73 16.38 13.26 10.57
C ARG A 73 16.94 12.33 9.50
N SER A 74 18.22 12.02 9.60
CA SER A 74 18.89 11.04 8.73
C SER A 74 19.49 9.94 9.61
N PRO A 75 18.67 8.97 10.04
CA PRO A 75 19.10 7.99 11.04
C PRO A 75 19.96 6.87 10.45
N ASP A 76 19.93 6.69 9.13
CA ASP A 76 20.73 5.71 8.39
C ASP A 76 21.30 6.38 7.12
N PRO A 77 22.61 6.26 6.85
CA PRO A 77 23.22 6.83 5.64
C PRO A 77 22.71 6.20 4.33
N ALA A 78 22.08 5.02 4.37
CA ALA A 78 21.47 4.40 3.21
C ALA A 78 20.18 5.10 2.75
N PHE A 79 19.60 5.99 3.58
CA PHE A 79 18.32 6.63 3.32
C PHE A 79 18.47 8.14 3.04
N GLY A 80 17.48 8.68 2.35
CA GLY A 80 17.25 10.13 2.36
C GLY A 80 16.69 10.61 3.70
N PRO A 81 16.55 11.94 3.90
CA PRO A 81 15.97 12.50 5.11
C PRO A 81 14.56 11.95 5.40
N VAL A 82 14.38 11.42 6.60
CA VAL A 82 13.11 10.94 7.13
C VAL A 82 12.35 12.14 7.70
N ARG A 83 11.14 12.37 7.22
CA ARG A 83 10.30 13.48 7.67
C ARG A 83 9.63 13.17 9.02
N GLY A 84 9.59 14.16 9.90
CA GLY A 84 9.07 14.04 11.26
C GLY A 84 10.09 13.50 12.26
N MET A 85 9.72 13.48 13.53
CA MET A 85 10.59 13.08 14.65
C MET A 85 10.18 11.76 15.32
N GLY A 86 9.06 11.15 14.93
CA GLY A 86 8.60 9.86 15.46
C GLY A 86 9.39 8.68 14.89
N PRO A 87 9.28 7.48 15.45
CA PRO A 87 10.04 6.29 15.06
C PRO A 87 9.68 5.74 13.67
N VAL A 88 8.67 6.32 13.01
CA VAL A 88 8.28 6.01 11.64
C VAL A 88 8.14 7.32 10.88
N GLY A 89 8.62 7.37 9.63
CA GLY A 89 8.42 8.54 8.80
C GLY A 89 8.66 8.30 7.31
N PRO A 90 8.08 9.14 6.44
CA PRO A 90 8.29 9.06 5.01
C PRO A 90 9.60 9.71 4.60
N VAL A 91 10.19 9.18 3.53
CA VAL A 91 11.35 9.65 2.80
C VAL A 91 10.91 9.94 1.37
N GLY A 92 11.35 11.08 0.81
CA GLY A 92 10.98 11.53 -0.54
C GLY A 92 10.12 12.80 -0.58
N LEU A 93 9.81 13.40 0.56
CA LEU A 93 9.27 14.77 0.62
C LEU A 93 10.42 15.78 0.48
N ASP A 94 10.21 16.85 -0.29
CA ASP A 94 11.22 17.90 -0.43
C ASP A 94 11.47 18.64 0.92
N PRO A 95 12.54 19.45 1.05
CA PRO A 95 12.86 20.14 2.31
C PRO A 95 11.72 21.00 2.88
N GLY A 96 10.83 21.50 2.03
CA GLY A 96 9.64 22.28 2.42
C GLY A 96 8.42 21.40 2.74
N GLY A 97 8.59 20.08 2.84
CA GLY A 97 7.55 19.09 3.08
C GLY A 97 6.52 19.02 1.95
N VAL A 98 6.96 19.22 0.71
CA VAL A 98 6.12 19.12 -0.48
C VAL A 98 6.28 17.74 -1.12
N LEU A 99 5.16 17.10 -1.42
CA LEU A 99 5.04 15.94 -2.30
C LEU A 99 4.66 16.42 -3.70
N ARG A 100 5.60 16.31 -4.65
CA ARG A 100 5.31 16.56 -6.07
C ARG A 100 4.88 15.25 -6.71
N TYR A 101 3.65 15.16 -7.18
CA TYR A 101 3.10 13.95 -7.79
C TYR A 101 2.76 14.17 -9.27
N SER A 102 2.73 13.08 -10.03
CA SER A 102 2.45 13.08 -11.46
C SER A 102 1.26 12.18 -11.80
N VAL A 103 0.76 12.30 -13.03
CA VAL A 103 -0.13 11.30 -13.62
C VAL A 103 0.68 9.99 -13.78
N PRO A 104 0.10 8.81 -13.54
CA PRO A 104 0.74 7.55 -13.93
C PRO A 104 1.11 7.59 -15.42
N GLU A 105 2.21 6.95 -15.80
CA GLU A 105 2.60 6.89 -17.21
C GLU A 105 2.00 5.64 -17.88
N SER A 106 1.51 5.79 -19.11
CA SER A 106 1.01 4.65 -19.90
C SER A 106 2.11 3.61 -20.10
N GLY A 107 1.81 2.34 -19.80
CA GLY A 107 2.75 1.22 -19.99
C GLY A 107 3.48 0.77 -18.73
N GLN A 108 3.32 1.45 -17.59
CA GLN A 108 3.92 1.02 -16.32
C GLN A 108 3.08 -0.02 -15.55
N GLY A 109 1.95 -0.48 -16.10
CA GLY A 109 1.08 -1.48 -15.46
C GLY A 109 0.16 -0.95 -14.37
N TRP A 110 0.10 0.37 -14.16
CA TRP A 110 -0.74 1.00 -13.14
C TRP A 110 -2.20 1.05 -13.59
N GLY A 111 -3.12 0.53 -12.78
CA GLY A 111 -4.54 0.38 -13.15
C GLY A 111 -5.43 1.58 -12.80
N ASP A 112 -5.02 2.36 -11.79
CA ASP A 112 -5.88 3.37 -11.15
C ASP A 112 -5.54 4.81 -11.60
N TRP A 113 -6.00 5.15 -12.80
CA TRP A 113 -5.77 6.45 -13.46
C TRP A 113 -6.42 7.66 -12.77
N ASP A 114 -7.38 7.41 -11.89
CA ASP A 114 -8.03 8.48 -11.12
C ASP A 114 -7.17 8.99 -9.96
N TRP A 115 -5.93 8.48 -9.83
CA TRP A 115 -4.95 8.82 -8.82
C TRP A 115 -3.62 9.21 -9.45
N GLY A 116 -3.07 10.33 -8.99
CA GLY A 116 -1.69 10.69 -9.22
C GLY A 116 -0.81 9.90 -8.27
N TRP A 117 0.47 9.80 -8.58
CA TRP A 117 1.40 9.00 -7.81
C TRP A 117 2.72 9.73 -7.57
N GLN A 118 3.37 9.37 -6.48
CA GLN A 118 4.78 9.66 -6.24
C GLN A 118 5.38 8.54 -5.40
N LYS A 119 6.60 8.12 -5.74
CA LYS A 119 7.38 7.19 -4.92
C LYS A 119 7.64 7.81 -3.55
N VAL A 120 7.26 7.09 -2.50
CA VAL A 120 7.58 7.43 -1.12
C VAL A 120 8.12 6.18 -0.44
N MET A 121 9.28 6.30 0.20
CA MET A 121 9.80 5.23 1.03
C MET A 121 9.44 5.51 2.49
N TRP A 122 9.16 4.50 3.28
CA TRP A 122 8.97 4.65 4.72
C TRP A 122 10.18 4.11 5.45
N ALA A 123 10.65 4.82 6.47
CA ALA A 123 11.74 4.39 7.34
C ALA A 123 11.17 4.08 8.73
N VAL A 124 11.52 2.91 9.27
CA VAL A 124 11.03 2.42 10.56
C VAL A 124 12.21 2.15 11.49
N ASP A 125 12.13 2.72 12.69
CA ASP A 125 13.13 2.57 13.74
C ASP A 125 13.22 1.10 14.19
N PRO A 126 14.42 0.56 14.46
CA PRO A 126 14.59 -0.80 14.97
C PRO A 126 13.83 -1.10 16.26
N ALA A 127 13.55 -0.09 17.10
CA ALA A 127 12.78 -0.26 18.33
C ALA A 127 11.30 -0.58 18.07
N VAL A 128 10.77 -0.26 16.88
CA VAL A 128 9.42 -0.65 16.48
C VAL A 128 9.49 -2.11 16.02
N THR A 129 8.94 -3.02 16.81
CA THR A 129 8.99 -4.48 16.55
C THR A 129 7.63 -5.07 16.21
N THR A 130 6.60 -4.22 16.10
CA THR A 130 5.25 -4.61 15.69
C THR A 130 4.92 -4.01 14.32
N PRO A 131 3.87 -4.49 13.63
CA PRO A 131 3.37 -3.83 12.44
C PRO A 131 3.02 -2.37 12.69
N VAL A 132 3.19 -1.56 11.63
CA VAL A 132 2.76 -0.16 11.60
C VAL A 132 1.66 -0.02 10.59
N LEU A 133 0.57 0.64 10.98
CA LEU A 133 -0.52 0.99 10.06
C LEU A 133 -0.39 2.45 9.65
N VAL A 134 -0.15 2.69 8.37
CA VAL A 134 -0.10 4.04 7.80
C VAL A 134 -1.41 4.33 7.09
N ARG A 135 -2.01 5.47 7.42
CA ARG A 135 -3.20 6.02 6.77
C ARG A 135 -2.90 7.44 6.35
N GLY A 136 -3.66 7.98 5.40
CA GLY A 136 -3.58 9.41 5.13
C GLY A 136 -4.89 10.03 4.69
N ARG A 137 -4.99 11.34 4.91
CA ARG A 137 -6.18 12.12 4.57
C ARG A 137 -5.84 13.53 4.15
N ARG A 138 -6.78 14.14 3.43
CA ARG A 138 -6.76 15.57 3.17
C ARG A 138 -7.21 16.34 4.41
N LEU A 139 -6.57 17.48 4.68
CA LEU A 139 -6.87 18.35 5.82
C LEU A 139 -7.63 19.62 5.40
N ASP A 140 -7.39 20.12 4.19
CA ASP A 140 -7.99 21.33 3.62
C ASP A 140 -9.26 21.06 2.77
N GLY A 141 -9.89 19.90 2.95
CA GLY A 141 -11.08 19.51 2.21
C GLY A 141 -11.32 18.00 2.26
N PRO A 142 -12.36 17.51 1.55
CA PRO A 142 -12.61 16.09 1.44
C PRO A 142 -11.51 15.41 0.59
N GLY A 143 -11.15 14.20 0.98
CA GLY A 143 -10.19 13.39 0.25
C GLY A 143 -9.32 12.56 1.15
N GLU A 144 -8.75 11.52 0.57
CA GLU A 144 -7.89 10.56 1.25
C GLU A 144 -6.56 10.47 0.52
N VAL A 145 -5.58 9.91 1.22
CA VAL A 145 -4.36 9.43 0.60
C VAL A 145 -4.53 7.93 0.36
N GLY A 146 -4.11 7.47 -0.82
CA GLY A 146 -3.97 6.05 -1.10
C GLY A 146 -2.51 5.64 -1.16
N PHE A 147 -2.28 4.33 -1.24
CA PHE A 147 -0.95 3.73 -1.26
C PHE A 147 -0.85 2.66 -2.34
N ASP A 148 0.29 2.61 -3.03
CA ASP A 148 0.68 1.56 -3.98
C ASP A 148 -0.29 1.33 -5.16
N ASP A 149 -0.10 0.24 -5.89
CA ASP A 149 -0.96 -0.24 -6.99
C ASP A 149 -1.25 -1.75 -6.76
N PRO A 150 -2.52 -2.19 -6.74
CA PRO A 150 -3.74 -1.36 -6.77
C PRO A 150 -3.82 -0.41 -5.57
N VAL A 151 -4.57 0.69 -5.70
CA VAL A 151 -4.60 1.72 -4.64
C VAL A 151 -5.28 1.20 -3.38
N ALA A 152 -4.49 1.04 -2.32
CA ALA A 152 -4.96 0.74 -0.97
C ALA A 152 -5.22 2.01 -0.17
N ARG A 153 -6.15 1.96 0.79
CA ARG A 153 -6.43 3.10 1.71
C ARG A 153 -5.48 3.15 2.89
N GLU A 154 -4.81 2.04 3.15
CA GLU A 154 -3.91 1.87 4.27
C GLU A 154 -2.68 1.12 3.77
N LEU A 155 -1.53 1.44 4.35
CA LEU A 155 -0.27 0.79 4.09
C LEU A 155 0.19 0.12 5.38
N VAL A 156 0.54 -1.16 5.30
CA VAL A 156 1.08 -1.93 6.42
C VAL A 156 2.59 -2.04 6.26
N LEU A 157 3.33 -1.59 7.28
CA LEU A 157 4.78 -1.77 7.34
C LEU A 157 5.08 -3.01 8.20
N ASP A 158 5.60 -4.04 7.55
CA ASP A 158 5.94 -5.33 8.15
C ASP A 158 7.16 -5.21 9.09
N PRO A 159 7.08 -5.65 10.35
CA PRO A 159 8.24 -5.62 11.25
C PRO A 159 9.37 -6.57 10.82
N GLU A 160 9.09 -7.60 10.02
CA GLU A 160 10.04 -8.67 9.66
C GLU A 160 10.94 -8.32 8.47
N ARG A 161 10.89 -7.08 7.97
CA ARG A 161 11.71 -6.66 6.83
C ARG A 161 13.19 -6.56 7.21
N ASP A 162 14.07 -6.84 6.26
CA ASP A 162 15.52 -6.67 6.46
C ASP A 162 15.85 -5.21 6.80
N ALA A 163 16.75 -5.03 7.76
CA ALA A 163 17.25 -3.72 8.16
C ALA A 163 18.45 -3.29 7.31
N ALA A 164 18.53 -1.99 7.04
CA ALA A 164 19.74 -1.36 6.55
C ALA A 164 20.86 -1.38 7.62
N PRO A 165 22.13 -1.09 7.26
CA PRO A 165 23.26 -1.20 8.19
C PRO A 165 23.14 -0.39 9.49
N GLY A 166 22.40 0.72 9.49
CA GLY A 166 22.09 1.51 10.70
C GLY A 166 20.92 0.97 11.52
N GLY A 167 20.38 -0.21 11.18
CA GLY A 167 19.32 -0.91 11.89
C GLY A 167 17.90 -0.49 11.52
N TRP A 168 17.73 0.58 10.75
CA TRP A 168 16.42 1.01 10.29
C TRP A 168 15.95 0.16 9.11
N ARG A 169 14.65 -0.11 9.05
CA ARG A 169 14.03 -0.79 7.91
C ARG A 169 13.47 0.24 6.94
N ASP A 170 13.78 0.11 5.65
CA ASP A 170 13.05 0.83 4.63
C ASP A 170 11.76 0.07 4.28
N HIS A 171 10.79 0.74 3.65
CA HIS A 171 9.57 0.15 3.09
C HIS A 171 9.20 0.97 1.85
N PRO A 172 9.60 0.52 0.65
CA PRO A 172 9.24 1.19 -0.59
C PRO A 172 7.72 1.14 -0.80
N SER A 173 7.10 2.31 -0.98
CA SER A 173 5.69 2.43 -1.36
C SER A 173 5.49 3.54 -2.41
N ALA A 174 4.28 3.81 -2.82
CA ALA A 174 3.88 4.99 -3.56
C ALA A 174 2.73 5.69 -2.85
N THR A 175 2.81 7.00 -2.72
CA THR A 175 1.69 7.82 -2.28
C THR A 175 0.80 8.14 -3.46
N ARG A 176 -0.51 8.00 -3.25
CA ARG A 176 -1.56 8.31 -4.20
C ARG A 176 -2.41 9.46 -3.73
N VAL A 177 -2.57 10.47 -4.57
CA VAL A 177 -3.45 11.62 -4.30
C VAL A 177 -4.24 12.00 -5.55
N ARG A 178 -5.40 12.64 -5.35
CA ARG A 178 -6.29 13.02 -6.47
C ARG A 178 -6.20 14.50 -6.84
N ALA A 179 -5.71 15.35 -5.95
CA ALA A 179 -5.65 16.79 -6.20
C ALA A 179 -4.58 17.46 -5.33
N PRO A 180 -4.11 18.67 -5.70
CA PRO A 180 -3.27 19.46 -4.83
C PRO A 180 -4.00 19.84 -3.54
N GLY A 181 -3.25 20.01 -2.46
CA GLY A 181 -3.82 20.36 -1.16
C GLY A 181 -2.90 20.10 0.01
N CYS A 182 -3.47 20.20 1.22
CA CYS A 182 -2.81 19.89 2.47
C CYS A 182 -3.24 18.51 2.95
N TYR A 183 -2.27 17.65 3.25
CA TYR A 183 -2.52 16.25 3.61
C TYR A 183 -1.75 15.88 4.87
N ALA A 184 -2.23 14.87 5.58
CA ALA A 184 -1.50 14.23 6.65
C ALA A 184 -1.35 12.74 6.36
N TYR A 185 -0.17 12.20 6.68
CA TYR A 185 -0.04 10.81 7.05
C TYR A 185 -0.19 10.68 8.56
N GLN A 186 -0.78 9.57 9.00
CA GLN A 186 -0.70 9.08 10.36
C GLN A 186 -0.18 7.64 10.33
N ALA A 187 0.95 7.41 10.99
CA ALA A 187 1.52 6.11 11.23
C ALA A 187 1.17 5.68 12.66
N ASP A 188 0.34 4.65 12.79
CA ASP A 188 -0.09 4.09 14.06
C ASP A 188 0.73 2.85 14.41
N THR A 189 1.29 2.86 15.62
CA THR A 189 1.99 1.74 16.24
C THR A 189 1.25 1.30 17.51
N ASP A 190 1.74 0.25 18.14
CA ASP A 190 1.33 -0.16 19.49
C ASP A 190 1.65 0.91 20.56
N GLN A 191 2.69 1.73 20.35
CA GLN A 191 3.12 2.81 21.25
C GLN A 191 2.37 4.13 21.04
N GLY A 192 1.82 4.41 19.85
CA GLY A 192 1.14 5.68 19.60
C GLY A 192 0.92 6.01 18.12
N SER A 193 0.62 7.27 17.84
CA SER A 193 0.40 7.80 16.48
C SER A 193 1.44 8.87 16.15
N PHE A 194 2.02 8.79 14.95
CA PHE A 194 2.99 9.75 14.46
C PHE A 194 2.49 10.39 13.17
N THR A 195 2.40 11.72 13.17
CA THR A 195 1.81 12.48 12.07
C THR A 195 2.87 13.22 11.28
N VAL A 196 2.74 13.19 9.95
CA VAL A 196 3.50 14.06 9.04
C VAL A 196 2.51 14.79 8.17
N VAL A 197 2.48 16.12 8.27
CA VAL A 197 1.68 16.98 7.41
C VAL A 197 2.54 17.41 6.23
N PHE A 198 1.99 17.33 5.03
CA PHE A 198 2.69 17.67 3.79
C PHE A 198 1.76 18.39 2.81
N ARG A 199 2.37 19.15 1.90
CA ARG A 199 1.63 19.76 0.79
C ARG A 199 1.79 18.89 -0.45
N ALA A 200 0.68 18.47 -1.05
CA ALA A 200 0.71 17.82 -2.35
C ALA A 200 0.57 18.86 -3.47
N VAL A 201 1.43 18.78 -4.48
CA VAL A 201 1.36 19.61 -5.69
C VAL A 201 1.49 18.73 -6.93
N GLY A 202 0.68 19.01 -7.94
CA GLY A 202 0.58 18.16 -9.13
C GLY A 202 -0.72 18.44 -9.90
N PRO A 203 -1.09 17.58 -10.86
CA PRO A 203 -2.32 17.72 -11.63
C PRO A 203 -3.56 17.35 -10.81
N VAL A 204 -4.71 17.93 -11.10
CA VAL A 204 -5.99 17.42 -10.60
C VAL A 204 -6.36 16.17 -11.39
N MET A 205 -6.57 15.07 -10.70
CA MET A 205 -6.94 13.79 -11.27
C MET A 205 -8.44 13.75 -11.45
N THR A 206 -8.86 13.69 -12.71
CA THR A 206 -10.28 13.55 -13.04
C THR A 206 -10.56 12.07 -13.24
N PRO A 207 -11.62 11.51 -12.63
CA PRO A 207 -12.01 10.15 -12.93
C PRO A 207 -12.18 9.94 -14.43
N ALA A 208 -11.71 8.81 -14.96
CA ALA A 208 -11.88 8.51 -16.37
C ALA A 208 -13.39 8.55 -16.73
N PRO A 209 -13.80 9.23 -17.82
CA PRO A 209 -15.21 9.28 -18.21
C PRO A 209 -15.71 7.86 -18.49
N GLY A 210 -16.66 7.37 -17.68
CA GLY A 210 -17.29 6.06 -17.89
C GLY A 210 -17.44 5.16 -16.65
N ARG A 211 -16.88 5.50 -15.48
CA ARG A 211 -17.19 4.79 -14.22
C ARG A 211 -17.99 5.69 -13.28
N ALA A 212 -19.31 5.60 -13.37
CA ALA A 212 -20.17 6.03 -12.27
C ALA A 212 -19.77 5.26 -11.00
N ARG A 213 -19.76 5.93 -9.84
CA ARG A 213 -19.58 5.29 -8.55
C ARG A 213 -20.78 4.38 -8.29
N GLU A 214 -20.63 3.11 -8.57
CA GLU A 214 -21.58 2.09 -8.17
C GLU A 214 -21.25 1.69 -6.72
N GLY A 215 -22.16 1.97 -5.79
CA GLY A 215 -22.14 1.40 -4.43
C GLY A 215 -21.57 2.28 -3.31
N GLN A 216 -22.28 3.35 -2.95
CA GLN A 216 -22.32 3.87 -1.57
C GLN A 216 -23.77 4.31 -1.29
N GLU A 217 -24.59 3.35 -0.87
CA GLU A 217 -25.79 3.54 -0.04
C GLU A 217 -25.55 2.84 1.31
#